data_AF-A0A9E4LJJ7-F1
#
_entry.id   AF-A0A9E4LJJ7-F1
#
_cell.length_a   1.000
_cell.length_b   1.000
_cell.length_c   1.000
_cell.angle_alpha   90.00
_cell.angle_beta   90.00
_cell.angle_gamma   90.00
#
_symmetry.space_group_name_H-M   'P 1'
#
loop_
_entity.id
_entity.type
_entity.pdbx_description
1 polymer ?
#
loop_
_entity_poly.entity_id
_entity_poly.type
_entity_poly.pdbx_seq_one_letter_code
_entity_poly.pdbx_strand_id
1 'polypeptide(L)'
;AVHPSLSVAHLDGLTDTPSTAFTWLAALVWPLTLAEGAALGARLNTPADWLRVIADTARLKARLPQLEQSGLTPSGVCALLDGLSPDALRAATLLAQPPVASERVRRYLAEWWSVAPRLRGSDLLELGVPAGPAVGEALRALRKARLDGETNNMEDEQRIARKWATQSYFDAQP
;
A
#
# COMPACT_ATOMS: atom_id res chain seq x y z
N ALA A 1 -23.48 17.06 18.79
CA ALA A 1 -22.32 17.96 18.68
C ALA A 1 -21.31 17.32 17.74
N VAL A 2 -20.91 18.05 16.69
CA VAL A 2 -19.82 17.63 15.80
C VAL A 2 -18.53 17.58 16.64
N HIS A 3 -17.71 16.53 16.48
CA HIS A 3 -16.46 16.38 17.23
C HIS A 3 -15.54 17.59 16.94
N PRO A 4 -14.87 18.20 17.94
CA PRO A 4 -14.07 19.42 17.74
C PRO A 4 -12.94 19.27 16.71
N SER A 5 -12.52 18.03 16.41
CA SER A 5 -11.51 17.71 15.40
C SER A 5 -12.05 17.65 13.96
N LEU A 6 -13.37 17.58 13.76
CA LEU A 6 -14.00 17.48 12.42
C LEU A 6 -14.26 18.89 11.87
N SER A 7 -13.22 19.52 11.32
CA SER A 7 -13.34 20.77 10.56
C SER A 7 -13.44 20.48 9.06
N VAL A 8 -14.35 21.14 8.35
CA VAL A 8 -14.51 21.01 6.89
C VAL A 8 -13.51 21.87 6.10
N ALA A 9 -12.72 22.73 6.76
CA ALA A 9 -11.83 23.68 6.09
C ALA A 9 -10.74 23.01 5.22
N HIS A 10 -10.41 21.75 5.47
CA HIS A 10 -9.46 21.00 4.64
C HIS A 10 -10.12 20.27 3.45
N LEU A 11 -11.44 20.38 3.28
CA LEU A 11 -12.19 19.63 2.26
C LEU A 11 -12.32 20.37 0.92
N ASP A 12 -11.94 21.65 0.86
CA ASP A 12 -12.08 22.49 -0.35
C ASP A 12 -11.36 21.92 -1.58
N GLY A 13 -10.27 21.16 -1.38
CA GLY A 13 -9.53 20.51 -2.48
C GLY A 13 -10.17 19.24 -3.07
N LEU A 14 -11.26 18.73 -2.49
CA LEU A 14 -11.92 17.49 -2.93
C LEU A 14 -13.04 17.73 -3.95
N THR A 15 -13.61 18.94 -4.00
CA THR A 15 -14.78 19.27 -4.86
C THR A 15 -14.46 19.18 -6.36
N ASP A 16 -13.19 19.32 -6.74
CA ASP A 16 -12.75 19.34 -8.14
C ASP A 16 -12.41 17.96 -8.71
N THR A 17 -12.50 16.89 -7.90
CA THR A 17 -12.18 15.53 -8.34
C THR A 17 -13.42 14.62 -8.31
N PRO A 18 -13.66 13.78 -9.34
CA PRO A 18 -14.71 12.78 -9.30
C PRO A 18 -14.37 11.78 -8.17
N SER A 19 -15.05 11.95 -7.04
CA SER A 19 -14.75 11.27 -5.79
C SER A 19 -15.96 10.47 -5.33
N THR A 20 -15.72 9.27 -4.80
CA THR A 20 -16.77 8.41 -4.26
C THR A 20 -17.20 8.95 -2.88
N ALA A 21 -18.39 8.56 -2.41
CA ALA A 21 -18.80 8.83 -1.02
C ALA A 21 -17.77 8.35 0.02
N PHE A 22 -17.03 7.29 -0.30
CA PHE A 22 -15.95 6.76 0.54
C PHE A 22 -14.69 7.63 0.56
N THR A 23 -14.36 8.31 -0.55
CA THR A 23 -13.26 9.29 -0.56
C THR A 23 -13.60 10.48 0.33
N TRP A 24 -14.85 10.96 0.29
CA TRP A 24 -15.33 12.00 1.21
C TRP A 24 -15.34 11.56 2.67
N LEU A 25 -15.75 10.31 2.94
CA LEU A 25 -15.66 9.74 4.28
C LEU A 25 -14.22 9.69 4.77
N ALA A 26 -13.30 9.18 3.95
CA ALA A 26 -11.87 9.12 4.27
C ALA A 26 -11.30 10.51 4.56
N ALA A 27 -11.71 11.52 3.78
CA ALA A 27 -11.34 12.89 4.02
C ALA A 27 -11.92 13.43 5.34
N LEU A 28 -13.21 13.20 5.60
CA LEU A 28 -13.88 13.66 6.81
C LEU A 28 -13.26 13.07 8.07
N VAL A 29 -12.85 11.81 8.04
CA VAL A 29 -12.21 11.14 9.18
C VAL A 29 -10.69 11.33 9.21
N TRP A 30 -10.13 12.04 8.24
CA TRP A 30 -8.71 12.36 8.20
C TRP A 30 -8.20 13.03 9.49
N PRO A 31 -8.86 13.97 10.17
CA PRO A 31 -8.33 14.50 11.42
C PRO A 31 -8.32 13.49 12.58
N LEU A 32 -9.07 12.38 12.50
CA LEU A 32 -9.22 11.44 13.60
C LEU A 32 -7.98 10.55 13.81
N THR A 33 -7.79 10.13 15.05
CA THR A 33 -6.87 9.06 15.47
C THR A 33 -7.50 7.68 15.30
N LEU A 34 -6.70 6.61 15.42
CA LEU A 34 -7.20 5.24 15.33
C LEU A 34 -8.28 4.93 16.40
N ALA A 35 -8.10 5.43 17.62
CA ALA A 35 -9.05 5.25 18.71
C ALA A 35 -10.36 6.02 18.46
N GLU A 36 -10.27 7.27 17.98
CA GLU A 36 -11.44 8.08 17.65
C GLU A 36 -12.22 7.52 16.46
N GLY A 37 -11.52 7.02 15.44
CA GLY A 37 -12.14 6.36 14.29
C GLY A 37 -12.89 5.09 14.67
N ALA A 38 -12.32 4.26 15.56
CA ALA A 38 -12.99 3.07 16.08
C ALA A 38 -14.24 3.44 16.91
N ALA A 39 -14.14 4.46 17.77
CA ALA A 39 -15.26 4.95 18.55
C ALA A 39 -16.38 5.54 17.66
N LEU A 40 -16.01 6.24 16.58
CA LEU A 40 -16.98 6.75 15.60
C LEU A 40 -17.70 5.59 14.90
N GLY A 41 -16.96 4.57 14.47
CA GLY A 41 -17.51 3.37 13.84
C GLY A 41 -18.51 2.63 14.73
N ALA A 42 -18.16 2.43 16.00
CA ALA A 42 -19.03 1.79 16.99
C ALA A 42 -20.33 2.58 17.24
N ARG A 43 -20.25 3.92 17.24
CA ARG A 43 -21.41 4.80 17.50
C ARG A 43 -22.37 4.91 16.33
N LEU A 44 -21.88 4.79 15.09
CA LEU A 44 -22.68 4.97 13.88
C LEU A 44 -23.33 3.67 13.38
N ASN A 45 -23.04 2.52 14.01
CA ASN A 45 -23.48 1.19 13.55
C ASN A 45 -23.23 1.00 12.04
N THR A 46 -22.03 1.39 11.59
CA THR A 46 -21.71 1.56 10.18
C THR A 46 -21.52 0.22 9.47
N PRO A 47 -21.85 0.12 8.17
CA PRO A 47 -21.53 -1.05 7.35
C PRO A 47 -20.02 -1.35 7.33
N ALA A 48 -19.66 -2.62 7.09
CA ALA A 48 -18.28 -3.09 7.12
C ALA A 48 -17.34 -2.27 6.20
N ASP A 49 -17.81 -1.87 5.03
CA ASP A 49 -17.04 -1.08 4.06
C ASP A 49 -16.66 0.31 4.60
N TRP A 50 -17.57 0.95 5.36
CA TRP A 50 -17.30 2.25 5.98
C TRP A 50 -16.28 2.11 7.10
N LEU A 51 -16.42 1.09 7.95
CA LEU A 51 -15.46 0.78 9.00
C LEU A 51 -14.07 0.49 8.42
N ARG A 52 -14.01 -0.21 7.28
CA ARG A 52 -12.77 -0.48 6.56
C ARG A 52 -12.07 0.82 6.15
N VAL A 53 -12.80 1.75 5.53
CA VAL A 53 -12.25 3.05 5.10
C VAL A 53 -11.77 3.86 6.30
N ILE A 54 -12.56 3.94 7.38
CA ILE A 54 -12.17 4.68 8.59
C ILE A 54 -10.89 4.10 9.20
N ALA A 55 -10.82 2.78 9.34
CA ALA A 55 -9.66 2.10 9.91
C ALA A 55 -8.42 2.25 9.01
N ASP A 56 -8.56 2.12 7.70
CA ASP A 56 -7.45 2.24 6.76
C ASP A 56 -6.93 3.67 6.65
N THR A 57 -7.81 4.68 6.72
CA THR A 57 -7.40 6.09 6.80
C THR A 57 -6.56 6.34 8.06
N ALA A 58 -7.00 5.84 9.22
CA ALA A 58 -6.25 5.99 10.46
C ALA A 58 -4.89 5.24 10.41
N ARG A 59 -4.86 4.04 9.83
CA ARG A 59 -3.62 3.27 9.62
C ARG A 59 -2.66 3.99 8.68
N LEU A 60 -3.15 4.55 7.58
CA LEU A 60 -2.35 5.31 6.64
C LEU A 60 -1.71 6.52 7.32
N LYS A 61 -2.49 7.28 8.09
CA LYS A 61 -1.98 8.41 8.87
C LYS A 61 -0.85 8.01 9.82
N ALA A 62 -1.01 6.90 10.53
CA ALA A 62 0.02 6.40 11.43
C ALA A 62 1.32 6.01 10.69
N ARG A 63 1.24 5.70 9.38
CA ARG A 63 2.38 5.37 8.51
C ARG A 63 2.98 6.58 7.80
N LEU A 64 2.38 7.77 7.85
CA LEU A 64 2.90 8.97 7.18
C LEU A 64 4.35 9.29 7.56
N PRO A 65 4.77 9.25 8.85
CA PRO A 65 6.17 9.52 9.21
C PRO A 65 7.15 8.51 8.59
N GLN A 66 6.72 7.26 8.37
CA GLN A 66 7.54 6.25 7.69
C GLN A 66 7.64 6.55 6.20
N LEU A 67 6.54 7.00 5.59
CA LEU A 67 6.48 7.48 4.21
C LEU A 67 7.28 8.77 3.99
N GLU A 68 7.82 9.41 5.02
CA GLU A 68 8.68 10.58 4.90
C GLU A 68 10.17 10.24 4.98
N GLN A 69 10.51 9.02 5.41
CA GLN A 69 11.91 8.64 5.62
C GLN A 69 12.72 8.77 4.33
N SER A 70 13.85 9.47 4.44
CA SER A 70 14.86 9.56 3.39
C SER A 70 15.44 8.18 3.10
N GLY A 71 15.56 7.83 1.83
CA GLY A 71 16.08 6.52 1.40
C GLY A 71 15.05 5.38 1.37
N LEU A 72 13.77 5.65 1.66
CA LEU A 72 12.72 4.65 1.47
C LEU A 72 12.61 4.27 -0.02
N THR A 73 12.76 2.98 -0.31
CA THR A 73 12.67 2.45 -1.68
C THR A 73 11.21 2.40 -2.15
N PRO A 74 10.95 2.37 -3.48
CA PRO A 74 9.61 2.17 -4.01
C PRO A 74 8.92 0.92 -3.46
N SER A 75 9.66 -0.19 -3.29
CA SER A 75 9.12 -1.39 -2.67
C SER A 75 8.73 -1.19 -1.20
N GLY A 76 9.49 -0.41 -0.44
CA GLY A 76 9.17 -0.02 0.93
C GLY A 76 7.89 0.81 1.01
N VAL A 77 7.69 1.75 0.08
CA VAL A 77 6.43 2.49 -0.04
C VAL A 77 5.27 1.54 -0.34
N CYS A 78 5.42 0.65 -1.31
CA CYS A 78 4.37 -0.31 -1.66
C CYS A 78 4.01 -1.21 -0.47
N ALA A 79 4.99 -1.69 0.29
CA ALA A 79 4.74 -2.50 1.48
C ALA A 79 3.92 -1.75 2.56
N LEU A 80 4.10 -0.43 2.67
CA LEU A 80 3.34 0.41 3.61
C LEU A 80 1.93 0.73 3.12
N LEU A 81 1.66 0.67 1.82
CA LEU A 81 0.38 1.06 1.22
C LEU A 81 -0.48 -0.13 0.78
N ASP A 82 0.15 -1.26 0.46
CA ASP A 82 -0.53 -2.46 -0.02
C ASP A 82 -1.60 -2.93 0.99
N GLY A 83 -2.78 -3.24 0.45
CA GLY A 83 -3.94 -3.69 1.21
C GLY A 83 -4.78 -2.59 1.84
N LEU A 84 -4.38 -1.31 1.78
CA LEU A 84 -5.24 -0.21 2.21
C LEU A 84 -6.34 0.09 1.19
N SER A 85 -7.47 0.62 1.67
CA SER A 85 -8.56 1.07 0.81
C SER A 85 -8.08 2.10 -0.23
N PRO A 86 -8.43 1.95 -1.52
CA PRO A 86 -8.15 2.94 -2.56
C PRO A 86 -8.68 4.34 -2.21
N ASP A 87 -9.83 4.41 -1.51
CA ASP A 87 -10.42 5.68 -1.10
C ASP A 87 -9.59 6.39 -0.01
N ALA A 88 -9.02 5.62 0.93
CA ALA A 88 -8.10 6.16 1.94
C ALA A 88 -6.82 6.70 1.29
N LEU A 89 -6.28 5.98 0.30
CA LEU A 89 -5.10 6.43 -0.46
C LEU A 89 -5.39 7.70 -1.27
N ARG A 90 -6.55 7.78 -1.93
CA ARG A 90 -6.97 9.00 -2.66
C ARG A 90 -7.14 10.19 -1.75
N ALA A 91 -7.75 10.02 -0.58
CA ALA A 91 -7.86 11.12 0.39
C ALA A 91 -6.46 11.60 0.84
N ALA A 92 -5.51 10.68 1.04
CA ALA A 92 -4.15 11.04 1.41
C ALA A 92 -3.38 11.80 0.33
N THR A 93 -3.63 11.58 -0.96
CA THR A 93 -2.96 12.39 -2.02
C THR A 93 -3.36 13.87 -1.96
N LEU A 94 -4.52 14.17 -1.38
CA LEU A 94 -5.06 15.53 -1.24
C LEU A 94 -4.74 16.15 0.13
N LEU A 95 -4.79 15.34 1.19
CA LEU A 95 -4.76 15.83 2.58
C LEU A 95 -3.46 15.56 3.34
N ALA A 96 -2.60 14.65 2.85
CA ALA A 96 -1.37 14.33 3.55
C ALA A 96 -0.39 15.51 3.48
N GLN A 97 0.01 15.96 4.67
CA GLN A 97 1.11 16.89 4.89
C GLN A 97 2.14 16.15 5.75
N PRO A 98 3.44 16.21 5.40
CA PRO A 98 4.12 17.02 4.40
C PRO A 98 4.05 16.45 2.95
N PRO A 99 4.44 17.24 1.92
CA PRO A 99 4.23 16.91 0.51
C PRO A 99 4.87 15.60 0.02
N VAL A 100 5.95 15.16 0.67
CA VAL A 100 6.70 13.94 0.30
C VAL A 100 5.83 12.69 0.41
N ALA A 101 5.07 12.56 1.50
CA ALA A 101 4.18 11.42 1.70
C ALA A 101 3.04 11.41 0.68
N SER A 102 2.42 12.56 0.41
CA SER A 102 1.39 12.72 -0.62
C SER A 102 1.91 12.31 -2.00
N GLU A 103 3.10 12.75 -2.39
CA GLU A 103 3.71 12.40 -3.67
C GLU A 103 4.02 10.90 -3.78
N ARG A 104 4.50 10.26 -2.71
CA ARG A 104 4.72 8.81 -2.67
C ARG A 104 3.42 8.02 -2.83
N VAL A 105 2.34 8.44 -2.18
CA VAL A 105 1.01 7.83 -2.35
C VAL A 105 0.49 8.03 -3.77
N ARG A 106 0.71 9.22 -4.36
CA ARG A 106 0.34 9.50 -5.75
C ARG A 106 1.07 8.59 -6.74
N ARG A 107 2.39 8.43 -6.60
CA ARG A 107 3.18 7.50 -7.42
C ARG A 107 2.77 6.04 -7.24
N TYR A 108 2.43 5.65 -6.01
CA TYR A 108 1.89 4.32 -5.76
C TYR A 108 0.62 4.05 -6.59
N LEU A 109 -0.35 4.97 -6.55
CA LEU A 109 -1.61 4.85 -7.28
C LEU A 109 -1.45 4.96 -8.81
N ALA A 110 -0.47 5.73 -9.29
CA ALA A 110 -0.25 5.93 -10.72
C ALA A 110 0.55 4.80 -11.36
N GLU A 111 1.60 4.31 -10.68
CA GLU A 111 2.63 3.48 -11.29
C GLU A 111 2.81 2.15 -10.54
N TRP A 112 3.15 2.22 -9.25
CA TRP A 112 3.71 1.07 -8.54
C TRP A 112 2.72 -0.03 -8.19
N TRP A 113 1.44 0.30 -7.99
CA TRP A 113 0.40 -0.68 -7.66
C TRP A 113 0.25 -1.77 -8.74
N SER A 114 0.50 -1.40 -10.01
CA SER A 114 0.33 -2.27 -11.17
C SER A 114 1.60 -3.07 -11.53
N VAL A 115 2.73 -2.78 -10.86
CA VAL A 115 3.99 -3.48 -11.13
C VAL A 115 3.89 -4.92 -10.63
N ALA A 116 3.99 -5.85 -11.56
CA ALA A 116 4.07 -7.29 -11.31
C ALA A 116 5.33 -7.87 -11.98
N PRO A 117 5.90 -8.98 -11.48
CA PRO A 117 6.93 -9.74 -12.19
C PRO A 117 6.47 -10.11 -13.60
N ARG A 118 7.42 -10.21 -14.55
CA ARG A 118 7.13 -10.81 -15.87
C ARG A 118 6.99 -12.33 -15.75
N LEU A 119 7.76 -12.94 -14.86
CA LEU A 119 7.67 -14.37 -14.56
C LEU A 119 6.36 -14.71 -13.85
N ARG A 120 5.77 -15.83 -14.26
CA ARG A 120 4.59 -16.43 -13.64
C ARG A 120 5.00 -17.55 -12.70
N GLY A 121 4.06 -18.00 -11.87
CA GLY A 121 4.28 -19.12 -10.95
C GLY A 121 4.74 -20.40 -11.67
N SER A 122 4.24 -20.68 -12.87
CA SER A 122 4.69 -21.79 -13.72
C SER A 122 6.19 -21.72 -14.02
N ASP A 123 6.65 -20.54 -14.42
CA ASP A 123 8.04 -20.32 -14.83
C ASP A 123 8.97 -20.50 -13.62
N LEU A 124 8.52 -20.12 -12.42
CA LEU A 124 9.27 -20.33 -11.19
C LEU A 124 9.44 -21.81 -10.85
N LEU A 125 8.40 -22.62 -11.06
CA LEU A 125 8.48 -24.07 -10.85
C LEU A 125 9.51 -24.70 -11.80
N GLU A 126 9.53 -24.28 -13.07
CA GLU A 126 10.53 -24.73 -14.05
C GLU A 126 11.96 -24.28 -13.69
N LEU A 127 12.09 -23.13 -13.04
CA LEU A 127 13.37 -22.61 -12.55
C LEU A 127 13.83 -23.23 -11.21
N GLY A 128 13.08 -24.21 -10.69
CA GLY A 128 13.43 -24.97 -9.48
C GLY A 128 12.90 -24.39 -8.17
N VAL A 129 11.96 -23.44 -8.21
CA VAL A 129 11.27 -22.95 -7.01
C VAL A 129 10.30 -24.04 -6.52
N PRO A 130 10.33 -24.43 -5.23
CA PRO A 130 9.38 -25.40 -4.68
C PRO A 130 7.93 -24.92 -4.81
N ALA A 131 7.02 -25.85 -5.11
CA ALA A 131 5.60 -25.54 -5.15
C ALA A 131 5.06 -25.11 -3.77
N GLY A 132 4.04 -24.25 -3.77
CA GLY A 132 3.38 -23.77 -2.55
C GLY A 132 3.79 -22.35 -2.16
N PRO A 133 3.88 -22.03 -0.85
CA PRO A 133 4.15 -20.67 -0.37
C PRO A 133 5.43 -20.04 -0.93
N ALA A 134 6.45 -20.87 -1.21
CA ALA A 134 7.71 -20.49 -1.82
C ALA A 134 7.55 -19.77 -3.16
N VAL A 135 6.62 -20.21 -4.02
CA VAL A 135 6.31 -19.51 -5.29
C VAL A 135 5.82 -18.08 -5.02
N GLY A 136 4.93 -17.92 -4.04
CA GLY A 136 4.40 -16.61 -3.66
C GLY A 136 5.44 -15.69 -3.03
N GLU A 137 6.42 -16.24 -2.31
CA GLU A 137 7.55 -15.49 -1.77
C GLU A 137 8.53 -15.07 -2.86
N ALA A 138 8.85 -15.96 -3.79
CA ALA A 138 9.67 -15.66 -4.96
C ALA A 138 9.03 -14.57 -5.85
N LEU A 139 7.72 -14.66 -6.12
CA LEU A 139 7.00 -13.60 -6.86
C LEU A 139 7.03 -12.26 -6.13
N ARG A 140 6.92 -12.25 -4.79
CA ARG A 140 7.05 -11.03 -3.99
C ARG A 140 8.46 -10.45 -4.04
N ALA A 141 9.50 -11.29 -4.00
CA ALA A 141 10.89 -10.88 -4.15
C ALA A 141 11.17 -10.29 -5.54
N LEU A 142 10.63 -10.89 -6.61
CA LEU A 142 10.73 -10.36 -7.96
C LEU A 142 9.99 -9.03 -8.11
N ARG A 143 8.78 -8.90 -7.53
CA ARG A 143 8.03 -7.63 -7.55
C ARG A 143 8.84 -6.53 -6.87
N LYS A 144 9.46 -6.84 -5.72
CA LYS A 144 10.36 -5.94 -5.00
C LYS A 144 11.53 -5.50 -5.89
N ALA A 145 12.25 -6.45 -6.49
CA ALA A 145 13.38 -6.15 -7.36
C ALA A 145 12.98 -5.26 -8.56
N ARG A 146 11.79 -5.50 -9.14
CA ARG A 146 11.24 -4.64 -10.20
C ARG A 146 10.92 -3.23 -9.71
N LEU A 147 10.26 -3.10 -8.56
CA LEU A 147 9.90 -1.82 -7.97
C LEU A 147 11.15 -0.99 -7.64
N ASP A 148 12.20 -1.64 -7.16
CA ASP A 148 13.45 -0.99 -6.78
C ASP A 148 14.39 -0.76 -7.99
N GLY A 149 13.98 -1.16 -9.19
CA GLY A 149 14.74 -0.94 -10.43
C GLY A 149 15.93 -1.89 -10.63
N GLU A 150 16.02 -2.97 -9.84
CA GLU A 150 17.08 -3.97 -9.91
C GLU A 150 16.95 -4.90 -11.12
N THR A 151 15.75 -4.97 -11.73
CA THR A 151 15.48 -5.76 -12.92
C THR A 151 14.47 -5.08 -13.84
N ASN A 152 14.81 -5.04 -15.13
CA ASN A 152 13.96 -4.46 -16.18
C ASN A 152 13.64 -5.45 -17.31
N ASN A 153 14.26 -6.63 -17.31
CA ASN A 153 14.14 -7.63 -18.38
C ASN A 153 13.87 -9.03 -17.80
N MET A 154 13.53 -9.96 -18.69
CA MET A 154 13.17 -11.34 -18.30
C MET A 154 14.38 -12.13 -17.78
N GLU A 155 15.59 -11.90 -18.32
CA GLU A 155 16.81 -12.63 -17.96
C GLU A 155 17.25 -12.32 -16.53
N ASP A 156 17.17 -11.05 -16.12
CA ASP A 156 17.47 -10.61 -14.76
C ASP A 156 16.47 -11.19 -13.74
N GLU A 157 15.18 -11.22 -14.07
CA GLU A 157 14.17 -11.89 -13.23
C GLU A 157 14.48 -13.38 -13.08
N GLN A 158 14.85 -14.08 -14.16
CA GLN A 158 15.22 -15.49 -14.10
C GLN A 158 16.46 -15.72 -13.24
N ARG A 159 17.46 -14.85 -13.33
CA ARG A 159 18.67 -14.92 -12.50
C ARG A 159 18.33 -14.74 -11.02
N ILE A 160 17.46 -13.79 -10.67
CA ILE A 160 17.01 -13.58 -9.29
C ILE A 160 16.21 -14.79 -8.80
N ALA A 161 15.29 -15.32 -9.61
CA ALA A 161 14.49 -16.50 -9.27
C ALA A 161 15.36 -17.73 -9.00
N ARG A 162 16.37 -18.00 -9.85
CA ARG A 162 17.32 -19.11 -9.65
C ARG A 162 18.13 -18.95 -8.37
N LYS A 163 18.64 -17.73 -8.10
CA LYS A 163 19.37 -17.44 -6.85
C LYS A 163 18.48 -17.66 -5.63
N TRP A 164 17.22 -17.21 -5.70
CA TRP A 164 16.24 -17.41 -4.63
C TRP A 164 15.95 -18.90 -4.39
N ALA A 165 15.82 -19.70 -5.47
CA ALA A 165 15.60 -21.14 -5.38
C ALA A 165 16.78 -21.86 -4.71
N THR A 166 18.02 -21.49 -5.06
CA THR A 166 19.22 -22.05 -4.41
C THR A 166 19.31 -21.64 -2.93
N GLN A 167 19.06 -20.37 -2.60
CA GLN A 167 19.10 -19.91 -1.21
C GLN A 167 18.04 -20.58 -0.34
N SER A 168 16.80 -20.67 -0.84
CA SER A 168 15.68 -21.29 -0.12
C SER A 168 15.84 -22.81 0.04
N TYR A 169 16.59 -23.45 -0.87
CA TYR A 169 16.98 -24.85 -0.73
C TYR A 169 17.97 -25.06 0.43
N PHE A 170 18.91 -24.14 0.65
CA PHE A 170 19.86 -24.21 1.76
C PHE A 170 19.22 -23.91 3.12
N ASP A 171 18.29 -22.95 3.19
CA ASP A 171 17.62 -22.58 4.44
C ASP A 171 16.57 -23.64 4.90
N ALA A 172 16.17 -24.55 4.00
CA ALA A 172 15.19 -25.61 4.26
C ALA A 172 15.81 -26.96 4.67
N GLN A 173 17.14 -27.11 4.69
CA GLN A 173 17.82 -28.29 5.23
C GLN A 173 18.30 -28.03 6.67
N PRO A 174 17.83 -28.79 7.68
CA PRO A 174 18.27 -28.67 9.07
C PRO A 174 19.70 -29.20 9.30
#